data_AF-A0A198YKC1-F1
#
_entry.id   AF-A0A198YKC1-F1
#
_cell.length_a   1.000
_cell.length_b   1.000
_cell.length_c   1.000
_cell.angle_alpha   90.00
_cell.angle_beta   90.00
_cell.angle_gamma   90.00
#
_symmetry.space_group_name_H-M   'P 1'
#
loop_
_entity.id
_entity.type
_entity.pdbx_description
1 polymer ?
#
loop_
_entity_poly.entity_id
_entity_poly.type
_entity_poly.pdbx_seq_one_letter_code
_entity_poly.pdbx_strand_id
1 'polypeptide(L)'
;MASPTSLKLDDELKGRVQQLAEARRRSSHWIMREAIAQYVEREEKRETLRQETLDAWNEFKATGLHVTGAEVEKWLSTWGTDDELSAPECHK
;
A
#
# COMPACT_ATOMS: atom_id res chain seq x y z
N MET A 1 -25.75 1.18 -2.93
CA MET A 1 -26.38 2.26 -2.11
C MET A 1 -25.54 2.45 -0.86
N ALA A 2 -25.32 3.69 -0.41
CA ALA A 2 -24.61 3.94 0.85
C ALA A 2 -25.57 3.71 2.03
N SER A 3 -25.19 2.86 2.99
CA SER A 3 -25.92 2.64 4.24
C SER A 3 -25.23 3.37 5.39
N PRO A 4 -25.99 3.93 6.34
CA PRO A 4 -25.40 4.58 7.51
C PRO A 4 -24.76 3.53 8.43
N THR A 5 -23.59 3.86 8.98
CA THR A 5 -22.88 3.06 9.99
C THR A 5 -22.63 3.93 11.23
N SER A 6 -23.04 3.45 12.39
CA SER A 6 -22.79 4.14 13.66
C SER A 6 -21.39 3.79 14.17
N LEU A 7 -20.61 4.80 14.55
CA LEU A 7 -19.25 4.66 15.07
C LEU A 7 -19.21 5.19 16.50
N LYS A 8 -18.63 4.40 17.41
CA LYS A 8 -18.32 4.86 18.76
C LYS A 8 -16.94 5.48 18.75
N LEU A 9 -16.88 6.76 19.13
CA LEU A 9 -15.65 7.48 19.39
C LEU A 9 -15.66 7.90 20.85
N ASP A 10 -14.53 7.77 21.52
CA ASP A 10 -14.33 8.45 22.80
C ASP A 10 -14.33 9.98 22.60
N ASP A 11 -14.52 10.71 23.70
CA ASP A 11 -14.66 12.17 23.67
C ASP A 11 -13.38 12.86 23.19
N GLU A 12 -12.21 12.29 23.47
CA GLU A 12 -10.92 12.83 23.03
C GLU A 12 -10.79 12.78 21.51
N LEU A 13 -11.00 11.60 20.92
CA LEU A 13 -10.93 11.40 19.48
C LEU A 13 -12.01 12.21 18.76
N LYS A 14 -13.22 12.26 19.30
CA LYS A 14 -14.30 13.10 18.76
C LYS A 14 -13.92 14.58 18.73
N GLY A 15 -13.32 15.09 19.81
CA GLY A 15 -12.82 16.46 19.88
C GLY A 15 -11.72 16.74 18.85
N ARG A 16 -10.75 15.82 18.72
CA ARG A 16 -9.67 15.93 17.72
C ARG A 16 -10.20 15.93 16.28
N VAL A 17 -11.20 15.11 15.98
CA VAL A 17 -11.84 15.08 14.65
C VAL A 17 -12.56 16.39 14.36
N GLN A 18 -13.28 16.97 15.35
CA GLN A 18 -13.95 18.25 15.18
C GLN A 18 -12.97 19.39 14.91
N GLN A 19 -11.90 19.50 15.70
CA GLN A 19 -10.85 20.51 15.49
C GLN A 19 -10.18 20.36 14.12
N LEU A 20 -9.90 19.13 13.69
CA LEU A 20 -9.33 18.87 12.37
C LEU A 20 -10.29 19.26 11.24
N ALA A 21 -11.59 18.99 11.42
CA ALA A 21 -12.63 19.34 10.47
C ALA A 21 -12.73 20.87 10.30
N GLU A 22 -12.73 21.62 11.41
CA GLU A 22 -12.72 23.09 11.41
C GLU A 22 -11.48 23.65 10.71
N ALA A 23 -10.29 23.19 11.09
CA ALA A 23 -9.03 23.63 10.49
C ALA A 23 -8.98 23.39 8.97
N ARG A 24 -9.57 22.28 8.50
CA ARG A 24 -9.63 21.93 7.07
C ARG A 24 -10.87 22.44 6.35
N ARG A 25 -11.78 23.16 7.02
CA ARG A 25 -13.08 23.61 6.49
C ARG A 25 -13.89 22.47 5.88
N ARG A 26 -13.94 21.34 6.57
CA ARG A 26 -14.71 20.14 6.21
C ARG A 26 -15.65 19.77 7.35
N SER A 27 -16.60 18.88 7.09
CA SER A 27 -17.43 18.31 8.15
C SER A 27 -16.69 17.17 8.86
N SER A 28 -16.97 16.95 10.14
CA SER A 28 -16.43 15.79 10.88
C SER A 28 -16.76 14.47 10.19
N HIS A 29 -17.95 14.37 9.58
CA HIS A 29 -18.35 13.21 8.78
C HIS A 29 -17.43 12.97 7.58
N TRP A 30 -17.06 14.03 6.85
CA TRP A 30 -16.11 13.92 5.75
C TRP A 30 -14.73 13.44 6.25
N ILE A 31 -14.23 14.01 7.35
CA ILE A 31 -12.96 13.59 7.96
C ILE A 31 -12.98 12.11 8.35
N MET A 32 -14.05 11.64 8.99
CA MET A 32 -14.18 10.24 9.40
C MET A 32 -14.21 9.30 8.19
N ARG A 33 -14.99 9.63 7.15
CA ARG A 33 -15.06 8.81 5.93
C ARG A 33 -13.72 8.75 5.22
N GLU A 34 -13.04 9.87 5.10
CA GLU A 34 -11.72 9.95 4.48
C GLU A 34 -10.70 9.12 5.25
N ALA A 35 -10.69 9.22 6.59
CA ALA A 35 -9.80 8.43 7.42
C ALA A 35 -10.04 6.91 7.29
N ILE A 36 -11.31 6.49 7.23
CA ILE A 36 -11.67 5.08 7.02
C ILE A 36 -11.23 4.62 5.63
N ALA A 37 -11.48 5.40 4.57
CA ALA A 37 -11.08 5.06 3.21
C ALA A 37 -9.56 4.89 3.11
N GLN A 38 -8.78 5.84 3.62
CA GLN A 38 -7.32 5.77 3.64
C GLN A 38 -6.80 4.60 4.47
N TYR A 39 -7.48 4.22 5.56
CA TYR A 39 -7.11 3.04 6.33
C TYR A 39 -7.33 1.77 5.52
N VAL A 40 -8.55 1.59 4.99
CA VAL A 40 -8.91 0.39 4.21
C VAL A 40 -7.99 0.22 3.01
N GLU A 41 -7.75 1.28 2.23
CA GLU A 41 -6.87 1.21 1.06
C GLU A 41 -5.43 0.79 1.43
N ARG A 42 -4.90 1.25 2.58
CA ARG A 42 -3.57 0.83 3.06
C ARG A 42 -3.56 -0.63 3.47
N GLU A 43 -4.60 -1.11 4.14
CA GLU A 43 -4.69 -2.52 4.56
C GLU A 43 -4.87 -3.45 3.35
N GLU A 44 -5.66 -3.06 2.35
CA GLU A 44 -5.80 -3.81 1.11
C GLU A 44 -4.45 -3.91 0.37
N LYS A 45 -3.72 -2.79 0.20
CA LYS A 45 -2.38 -2.81 -0.42
C LYS A 45 -1.39 -3.67 0.36
N ARG A 46 -1.45 -3.65 1.70
CA ARG A 46 -0.59 -4.51 2.55
C ARG A 46 -0.91 -5.99 2.34
N GLU A 47 -2.19 -6.34 2.26
CA GLU A 47 -2.60 -7.72 2.04
C GLU A 47 -2.22 -8.21 0.64
N THR A 48 -2.39 -7.38 -0.39
CA THR A 48 -1.92 -7.68 -1.75
C THR A 48 -0.42 -7.96 -1.76
N LEU A 49 0.39 -7.04 -1.20
CA LEU A 49 1.84 -7.24 -1.11
C LEU A 49 2.21 -8.51 -0.34
N ARG A 50 1.49 -8.80 0.75
CA ARG A 50 1.71 -10.02 1.55
C ARG A 50 1.44 -11.28 0.74
N GLN A 51 0.36 -11.31 -0.01
CA GLN A 51 -0.01 -12.43 -0.88
C GLN A 51 1.03 -12.61 -1.99
N GLU A 52 1.37 -11.54 -2.73
CA GLU A 52 2.39 -11.58 -3.79
C GLU A 52 3.74 -12.06 -3.27
N THR A 53 4.16 -11.61 -2.09
CA THR A 53 5.42 -12.04 -1.46
C THR A 53 5.39 -13.54 -1.12
N LEU A 54 4.26 -14.04 -0.60
CA LEU A 54 4.12 -15.46 -0.29
C LEU A 54 4.09 -16.32 -1.54
N ASP A 55 3.44 -15.86 -2.60
CA ASP A 55 3.38 -16.56 -3.88
C ASP A 55 4.78 -16.64 -4.50
N ALA A 56 5.51 -15.53 -4.56
CA ALA A 56 6.90 -15.50 -5.03
C ALA A 56 7.81 -16.42 -4.19
N TRP A 57 7.64 -16.44 -2.86
CA TRP A 57 8.39 -17.34 -1.99
C TRP A 57 8.08 -18.81 -2.24
N ASN A 58 6.81 -19.14 -2.48
CA ASN A 58 6.40 -20.51 -2.79
C ASN A 58 6.91 -20.95 -4.16
N GLU A 59 6.88 -20.07 -5.16
CA GLU A 59 7.44 -20.32 -6.48
C GLU A 59 8.95 -20.57 -6.40
N PHE A 60 9.71 -19.72 -5.70
CA PHE A 60 11.15 -19.92 -5.51
C PHE A 60 11.46 -21.26 -4.84
N LYS A 61 10.74 -21.62 -3.78
CA LYS A 61 10.93 -22.94 -3.12
C LYS A 61 10.64 -24.11 -4.06
N ALA A 62 9.70 -23.97 -4.99
CA ALA A 62 9.30 -25.04 -5.91
C ALA A 62 10.24 -25.15 -7.12
N THR A 63 10.70 -24.03 -7.68
CA THR A 63 11.42 -23.98 -8.95
C THR A 63 12.92 -23.72 -8.79
N GLY A 64 13.32 -23.05 -7.70
CA GLY A 64 14.65 -22.47 -7.49
C GLY A 64 14.94 -21.24 -8.35
N LEU A 65 13.98 -20.79 -9.17
CA LEU A 65 14.17 -19.66 -10.07
C LEU A 65 14.20 -18.34 -9.29
N HIS A 66 15.24 -17.55 -9.49
CA HIS A 66 15.46 -16.28 -8.84
C HIS A 66 16.24 -15.33 -9.73
N VAL A 67 16.30 -14.06 -9.34
CA VAL A 67 17.25 -13.09 -9.86
C VAL A 67 18.16 -12.69 -8.70
N THR A 68 19.45 -12.53 -8.97
CA THR A 68 20.40 -12.09 -7.95
C THR A 68 20.28 -10.60 -7.67
N GLY A 69 20.68 -10.17 -6.47
CA GLY A 69 20.68 -8.74 -6.12
C GLY A 69 21.53 -7.88 -7.06
N ALA A 70 22.64 -8.43 -7.58
CA ALA A 70 23.53 -7.72 -8.49
C ALA A 70 22.89 -7.46 -9.87
N GLU A 71 22.08 -8.40 -10.38
CA GLU A 71 21.35 -8.21 -11.64
C GLU A 71 20.24 -7.17 -11.49
N VAL A 72 19.52 -7.20 -10.36
CA VAL A 72 18.52 -6.18 -10.04
C VAL A 72 19.18 -4.82 -9.92
N GLU A 73 20.29 -4.70 -9.20
CA GLU A 73 21.03 -3.44 -9.06
C GLU A 73 21.51 -2.90 -10.41
N LYS A 74 22.08 -3.78 -11.25
CA LYS A 74 22.50 -3.41 -12.61
C LYS A 74 21.31 -2.90 -13.42
N TRP A 75 20.18 -3.59 -13.40
CA TRP A 75 18.98 -3.18 -14.10
C TRP A 75 18.46 -1.82 -13.61
N LEU A 76 18.28 -1.64 -12.30
CA LEU A 76 17.81 -0.40 -11.69
C LEU A 76 18.74 0.78 -11.99
N SER A 77 20.04 0.56 -12.10
CA SER A 77 21.01 1.62 -12.41
C SER A 77 20.84 2.22 -13.81
N THR A 78 20.14 1.52 -14.71
CA THR A 78 19.89 1.98 -16.08
C THR A 78 18.56 2.72 -16.26
N TRP A 79 17.70 2.72 -15.24
CA TRP A 79 16.40 3.38 -15.32
C TRP A 79 16.52 4.89 -15.51
N GLY A 80 15.76 5.44 -16.46
CA GLY A 80 15.79 6.87 -16.79
C GLY A 80 17.03 7.30 -17.59
N THR A 81 17.79 6.35 -18.15
CA THR A 81 18.88 6.60 -19.09
C THR A 81 18.47 6.20 -20.52
N ASP A 82 19.25 6.63 -21.52
CA ASP A 82 19.02 6.24 -22.92
C ASP A 82 19.25 4.73 -23.17
N ASP A 83 19.95 4.05 -22.25
CA ASP A 83 20.32 2.63 -22.32
C ASP A 83 19.55 1.77 -21.29
N GLU A 84 18.31 2.12 -20.98
CA GLU A 84 17.47 1.39 -20.01
C GLU A 84 17.28 -0.09 -20.40
N LEU A 85 17.69 -1.00 -19.49
CA LEU A 85 17.63 -2.45 -19.71
C LEU A 85 16.24 -3.01 -19.39
N SER A 86 15.90 -4.13 -20.02
CA SER A 86 14.72 -4.93 -19.64
C SER A 86 14.90 -5.59 -18.28
N ALA A 87 13.79 -5.88 -17.60
CA ALA A 87 13.83 -6.63 -16.34
C ALA A 87 14.57 -7.97 -16.53
N PRO A 88 15.46 -8.35 -15.59
CA PRO A 88 16.17 -9.63 -15.65
C PRO A 88 15.20 -10.80 -15.50
N GLU A 89 15.45 -11.88 -16.25
CA GLU A 89 14.66 -13.11 -16.16
C GLU A 89 15.14 -14.01 -15.00
N CYS A 90 14.20 -14.64 -14.29
CA CYS A 90 14.52 -15.56 -13.22
C CYS A 90 15.22 -16.82 -13.77
N HIS A 91 16.28 -17.25 -13.08
CA HIS A 91 17.10 -18.42 -13.42
C HIS A 91 17.53 -19.17 -12.15
N LYS A 92 18.16 -20.34 -12.31
CA LYS A 92 18.63 -21.18 -11.18
C LYS A 92 20.06 -20.84 -10.76
#